data_AF-A0A0M0WZC9-F1
#
_entry.id   AF-A0A0M0WZC9-F1
#
_cell.length_a   1.000
_cell.length_b   1.000
_cell.length_c   1.000
_cell.angle_alpha   90.00
_cell.angle_beta   90.00
_cell.angle_gamma   90.00
#
_symmetry.space_group_name_H-M   'P 1'
#
loop_
_entity.id
_entity.type
_entity.pdbx_description
1 polymer ?
#
loop_
_entity_poly.entity_id
_entity_poly.type
_entity_poly.pdbx_seq_one_letter_code
_entity_poly.pdbx_strand_id
1 'polypeptide(L)'
;MLKQYQGSLAIYDFNLAGNEVYLNECIAVGVYHAWHVPYKGKLNETERFKLFIDSYNKERPLNELERTYAAYTKATIRAFRFDRVEDGILLESKEEQNLFLQETLHILEKLEFNK
;
A
#
# COMPACT_ATOMS: atom_id res chain seq x y z
N MET A 1 5.42 3.71 -12.86
CA MET A 1 6.17 3.58 -11.59
C MET A 1 7.31 2.56 -11.61
N LEU A 2 7.29 1.46 -12.39
CA LEU A 2 8.42 0.51 -12.41
C LEU A 2 8.46 -0.26 -13.74
N LYS A 3 9.62 -0.30 -14.42
CA LYS A 3 9.80 -1.11 -15.64
C LYS A 3 11.08 -1.93 -15.51
N GLN A 4 10.98 -3.24 -15.74
CA GLN A 4 12.13 -4.11 -15.84
C GLN A 4 12.55 -4.19 -17.31
N TYR A 5 13.82 -3.89 -17.59
CA TYR A 5 14.40 -4.03 -18.93
C TYR A 5 15.78 -4.68 -18.80
N GLN A 6 15.97 -5.84 -19.44
CA GLN A 6 17.24 -6.56 -19.46
C GLN A 6 17.85 -6.84 -18.07
N GLY A 7 17.01 -7.12 -17.07
CA GLY A 7 17.46 -7.36 -15.69
C GLY A 7 17.73 -6.10 -14.87
N SER A 8 17.69 -4.92 -15.48
CA SER A 8 17.75 -3.64 -14.78
C SER A 8 16.35 -3.15 -14.39
N LEU A 9 16.26 -2.59 -13.20
CA LEU A 9 15.07 -1.93 -12.69
C LEU A 9 15.17 -0.43 -12.97
N ALA A 10 14.16 0.14 -13.60
CA ALA A 10 14.07 1.58 -13.74
C ALA A 10 12.77 2.10 -13.12
N ILE A 11 12.92 3.15 -12.32
CA ILE A 11 11.84 3.89 -11.68
C ILE A 11 11.60 5.15 -12.51
N TYR A 12 10.33 5.45 -12.77
CA TYR A 12 9.90 6.59 -13.58
C TYR A 12 8.70 7.24 -12.92
N ASP A 13 8.39 8.46 -13.38
CA ASP A 13 7.27 9.29 -12.91
C ASP A 13 7.53 9.92 -11.53
N PHE A 14 8.55 10.79 -11.48
CA PHE A 14 8.94 11.54 -10.27
C PHE A 14 8.18 12.87 -10.12
N ASN A 15 7.05 13.04 -10.81
CA ASN A 15 6.22 14.25 -10.74
C ASN A 15 5.69 14.53 -9.33
N LEU A 16 5.51 13.48 -8.51
CA LEU A 16 5.08 13.54 -7.13
C LEU A 16 6.23 13.37 -6.12
N ALA A 17 7.48 13.25 -6.58
CA ALA A 17 8.62 13.08 -5.69
C ALA A 17 8.83 14.36 -4.85
N GLY A 18 8.87 14.20 -3.54
CA GLY A 18 8.99 15.30 -2.59
C GLY A 18 9.67 14.88 -1.30
N ASN A 19 9.76 15.82 -0.35
CA ASN A 19 10.29 15.55 0.97
C ASN A 19 9.22 14.91 1.84
N GLU A 20 9.26 13.59 1.99
CA GLU A 20 8.32 12.81 2.79
C GLU A 20 9.01 11.94 3.85
N VAL A 21 8.26 11.53 4.85
CA VAL A 21 8.73 10.56 5.85
C VAL A 21 8.91 9.20 5.15
N TYR A 22 10.09 8.58 5.30
CA TYR A 22 10.40 7.29 4.66
C TYR A 22 9.37 6.19 4.91
N LEU A 23 8.75 6.17 6.08
CA LEU A 23 7.67 5.24 6.39
C LEU A 23 6.48 5.41 5.45
N ASN A 24 6.08 6.64 5.13
CA ASN A 24 4.94 6.91 4.26
C ASN A 24 5.16 6.29 2.87
N GLU A 25 6.30 6.59 2.27
CA GLU A 25 6.67 6.09 0.95
C GLU A 25 6.83 4.56 0.95
N CYS A 26 7.53 4.00 1.93
CA CYS A 26 7.70 2.55 2.06
C CYS A 26 6.35 1.82 2.12
N ILE A 27 5.44 2.30 2.97
CA ILE A 27 4.12 1.70 3.10
C ILE A 27 3.28 1.91 1.84
N ALA A 28 3.35 3.10 1.22
CA ALA A 28 2.63 3.39 -0.02
C ALA A 28 3.02 2.45 -1.17
N VAL A 29 4.32 2.29 -1.39
CA VAL A 29 4.86 1.38 -2.41
C VAL A 29 4.49 -0.06 -2.08
N GLY A 30 4.62 -0.48 -0.82
CA GLY A 30 4.24 -1.81 -0.37
C GLY A 30 2.75 -2.10 -0.59
N VAL A 31 1.85 -1.16 -0.24
CA VAL A 31 0.40 -1.29 -0.46
C VAL A 31 0.08 -1.37 -1.94
N TYR A 32 0.66 -0.50 -2.76
CA TYR A 32 0.46 -0.51 -4.20
C TYR A 32 0.85 -1.87 -4.82
N HIS A 33 2.04 -2.37 -4.49
CA HIS A 33 2.52 -3.66 -4.98
C HIS A 33 1.81 -4.87 -4.40
N ALA A 34 1.05 -4.74 -3.32
CA ALA A 34 0.31 -5.83 -2.72
C ALA A 34 -1.15 -5.88 -3.16
N TRP A 35 -1.85 -4.74 -3.25
CA TRP A 35 -3.30 -4.69 -3.52
C TRP A 35 -3.68 -4.16 -4.90
N HIS A 36 -2.85 -3.32 -5.53
CA HIS A 36 -3.27 -2.58 -6.74
C HIS A 36 -2.60 -3.09 -8.02
N VAL A 37 -1.36 -3.57 -7.92
CA VAL A 37 -0.66 -4.14 -9.08
C VAL A 37 -1.22 -5.52 -9.42
N PRO A 38 -1.66 -5.77 -10.67
CA PRO A 38 -2.08 -7.09 -11.12
C PRO A 38 -0.97 -8.13 -10.89
N TYR A 39 -1.34 -9.25 -10.27
CA TYR A 39 -0.40 -10.32 -9.92
C TYR A 39 -0.99 -11.68 -10.26
N LYS A 40 -0.19 -12.51 -10.94
CA LYS A 40 -0.57 -13.85 -11.39
C LYS A 40 0.15 -14.96 -10.63
N GLY A 41 0.86 -14.63 -9.54
CA GLY A 41 1.56 -15.61 -8.71
C GLY A 41 0.65 -16.20 -7.64
N LYS A 42 1.26 -16.88 -6.66
CA LYS A 42 0.53 -17.67 -5.64
C LYS A 42 0.30 -16.94 -4.31
N LEU A 43 1.04 -15.86 -4.08
CA LEU A 43 0.98 -15.11 -2.83
C LEU A 43 -0.26 -14.21 -2.80
N ASN A 44 -0.97 -14.21 -1.68
CA ASN A 44 -2.01 -13.21 -1.43
C ASN A 44 -1.40 -11.83 -1.11
N GLU A 45 -2.23 -10.80 -1.02
CA GLU A 45 -1.83 -9.42 -0.83
C GLU A 45 -1.08 -9.21 0.49
N THR A 46 -1.51 -9.86 1.56
CA THR A 46 -0.85 -9.79 2.87
C THR A 46 0.55 -10.41 2.83
N GLU A 47 0.70 -11.56 2.17
CA GLU A 47 1.99 -12.23 1.99
C GLU A 47 2.94 -11.39 1.11
N ARG A 48 2.42 -10.78 0.04
CA ARG A 48 3.17 -9.86 -0.83
C ARG A 48 3.65 -8.63 -0.05
N PHE A 49 2.78 -8.03 0.75
CA PHE A 49 3.13 -6.89 1.59
C PHE A 49 4.19 -7.27 2.61
N LYS A 50 4.05 -8.43 3.26
CA LYS A 50 5.06 -8.96 4.19
C LYS A 50 6.40 -9.11 3.50
N LEU A 51 6.45 -9.76 2.34
CA LEU A 51 7.68 -9.96 1.58
C LEU A 51 8.35 -8.63 1.21
N PHE A 52 7.57 -7.62 0.82
CA PHE A 52 8.07 -6.28 0.53
C PHE A 52 8.70 -5.64 1.78
N ILE A 53 7.99 -5.61 2.91
CA ILE A 53 8.47 -5.01 4.16
C ILE A 53 9.70 -5.76 4.70
N ASP A 54 9.72 -7.09 4.61
CA ASP A 54 10.85 -7.91 5.03
C ASP A 54 12.09 -7.63 4.15
N SER A 55 11.90 -7.32 2.86
CA SER A 55 12.98 -6.93 1.95
C SER A 55 13.46 -5.50 2.22
N TYR A 56 12.54 -4.55 2.42
CA TYR A 56 12.87 -3.17 2.78
C TYR A 56 13.69 -3.10 4.08
N ASN A 57 13.27 -3.86 5.10
CA ASN A 57 13.95 -3.89 6.40
C ASN A 57 15.39 -4.41 6.35
N LYS A 58 15.77 -5.18 5.32
CA LYS A 58 17.16 -5.62 5.12
C LYS A 58 18.07 -4.48 4.68
N GLU A 59 17.53 -3.57 3.86
CA GLU A 59 18.26 -2.41 3.33
C GLU A 59 18.21 -1.24 4.31
N ARG A 60 17.03 -0.96 4.87
CA ARG A 60 16.83 0.06 5.90
C ARG A 60 15.84 -0.44 6.95
N PRO A 61 16.34 -0.94 8.10
CA PRO A 61 15.48 -1.32 9.20
C PRO A 61 14.61 -0.14 9.64
N LEU A 62 13.31 -0.39 9.80
CA LEU A 62 12.44 0.59 10.46
C LEU A 62 12.98 0.87 11.86
N ASN A 63 12.91 2.12 12.31
CA ASN A 63 13.18 2.42 13.71
C ASN A 63 11.96 2.10 14.60
N GLU A 64 12.09 2.30 15.92
CA GLU A 64 11.02 2.01 16.88
C GLU A 64 9.75 2.84 16.64
N LEU A 65 9.91 4.13 16.35
CA LEU A 65 8.80 5.04 16.06
C LEU A 65 8.07 4.60 14.80
N GLU A 66 8.83 4.24 13.76
CA GLU A 66 8.29 3.78 12.48
C GLU A 66 7.53 2.47 12.63
N ARG A 67 8.07 1.50 13.37
CA ARG A 67 7.35 0.25 13.70
C ARG A 67 6.04 0.52 14.43
N THR A 68 6.04 1.47 15.36
CA THR A 68 4.85 1.83 16.14
C THR A 68 3.72 2.35 15.25
N TYR A 69 4.05 3.17 14.24
CA TYR A 69 3.05 3.78 13.36
C TYR A 69 2.75 2.99 12.10
N ALA A 70 3.58 2.02 11.72
CA ALA A 70 3.45 1.34 10.42
C ALA A 70 2.09 0.66 10.20
N ALA A 71 1.48 0.11 11.26
CA ALA A 71 0.13 -0.47 11.19
C ALA A 71 -0.92 0.58 10.79
N TYR A 72 -0.89 1.74 11.47
CA TYR A 72 -1.80 2.85 11.22
C TYR A 72 -1.57 3.45 9.84
N THR A 73 -0.31 3.68 9.46
CA THR A 73 0.05 4.19 8.14
C THR A 73 -0.44 3.25 7.04
N LYS A 74 -0.27 1.93 7.20
CA LYS A 74 -0.76 0.93 6.24
C LYS A 74 -2.28 0.99 6.11
N ALA A 75 -3.00 1.02 7.23
CA ALA A 75 -4.46 1.08 7.23
C ALA A 75 -4.96 2.33 6.50
N THR A 76 -4.42 3.51 6.84
CA THR A 76 -4.77 4.78 6.20
C THR A 76 -4.47 4.77 4.70
N ILE A 77 -3.26 4.36 4.30
CA ILE A 77 -2.87 4.38 2.88
C ILE A 77 -3.69 3.37 2.07
N ARG A 78 -4.00 2.19 2.62
CA ARG A 78 -4.84 1.20 1.92
C ARG A 78 -6.29 1.68 1.78
N ALA A 79 -6.83 2.32 2.81
CA ALA A 79 -8.21 2.83 2.79
C ALA A 79 -8.38 3.96 1.76
N PHE A 80 -7.42 4.89 1.72
CA PHE A 80 -7.51 6.15 0.97
C PHE A 80 -6.59 6.22 -0.25
N ARG A 81 -6.18 5.07 -0.81
CA ARG A 81 -5.40 5.07 -2.06
C ARG A 81 -6.25 5.68 -3.17
N PHE A 82 -5.64 6.58 -3.95
CA PHE A 82 -6.29 7.32 -5.02
C PHE A 82 -7.15 6.42 -5.94
N ASP A 83 -6.55 5.39 -6.55
CA ASP A 83 -7.26 4.48 -7.46
C ASP A 83 -8.52 3.86 -6.82
N ARG A 84 -8.44 3.44 -5.54
CA ARG A 84 -9.58 2.88 -4.81
C ARG A 84 -10.68 3.93 -4.54
N VAL A 85 -10.28 5.14 -4.17
CA VAL A 85 -11.21 6.22 -3.86
C VAL A 85 -11.91 6.71 -5.13
N GLU A 86 -11.21 6.81 -6.25
CA GLU A 86 -11.83 7.12 -7.54
C GLU A 86 -12.89 6.08 -7.91
N ASP A 87 -12.56 4.79 -7.82
CA ASP A 87 -13.51 3.71 -8.06
C ASP A 87 -14.75 3.83 -7.15
N GLY A 88 -14.53 4.16 -5.87
CA GLY A 88 -15.61 4.35 -4.90
C GLY A 88 -16.51 5.56 -5.19
N ILE A 89 -15.95 6.67 -5.69
CA ILE A 89 -16.70 7.88 -6.04
C ILE A 89 -17.58 7.65 -7.28
N LEU A 90 -17.16 6.77 -8.19
CA LEU A 90 -17.89 6.46 -9.42
C LEU A 90 -19.07 5.49 -9.21
N LEU A 91 -19.27 4.96 -8.00
CA LEU A 91 -20.39 4.06 -7.70
C LEU A 91 -21.74 4.80 -7.76
N GLU A 92 -22.70 4.25 -8.51
CA GLU A 92 -24.01 4.89 -8.73
C GLU A 92 -25.08 4.42 -7.71
N SER A 93 -24.95 3.19 -7.19
CA SER A 93 -25.91 2.63 -6.24
C SER A 93 -25.58 2.99 -4.80
N LYS A 94 -26.60 3.37 -4.01
CA LYS A 94 -26.48 3.56 -2.56
C LYS A 94 -26.01 2.30 -1.83
N GLU A 95 -26.37 1.12 -2.33
CA GLU A 95 -25.94 -0.15 -1.73
C GLU A 95 -24.45 -0.37 -1.92
N GLU A 96 -23.93 -0.15 -3.13
CA GLU A 96 -22.51 -0.27 -3.45
C GLU A 96 -21.68 0.77 -2.69
N GLN A 97 -22.16 2.01 -2.62
CA GLN A 97 -21.52 3.08 -1.83
C GLN A 97 -21.43 2.70 -0.34
N ASN A 98 -22.51 2.13 0.21
CA ASN A 98 -22.51 1.66 1.60
C ASN A 98 -21.53 0.51 1.80
N LEU A 99 -21.48 -0.47 0.89
CA LEU A 99 -20.52 -1.57 0.95
C LEU A 99 -19.07 -1.06 0.89
N PHE A 100 -18.77 -0.13 -0.01
CA PHE A 100 -17.46 0.52 -0.10
C PHE A 100 -17.08 1.24 1.20
N LEU A 101 -18.02 1.96 1.81
CA LEU A 101 -17.79 2.64 3.09
C LEU A 101 -17.52 1.64 4.22
N GLN A 102 -18.31 0.57 4.32
CA GLN A 102 -18.11 -0.47 5.33
C GLN A 102 -16.75 -1.17 5.15
N GLU A 103 -16.35 -1.46 3.92
CA GLU A 103 -15.02 -1.99 3.64
C GLU A 103 -13.94 -1.00 4.08
N THR A 104 -14.10 0.29 3.77
CA THR A 104 -13.15 1.35 4.16
C THR A 104 -12.97 1.39 5.69
N LEU A 105 -14.08 1.36 6.43
CA LEU A 105 -14.06 1.32 7.90
C LEU A 105 -13.36 0.06 8.42
N HIS A 106 -13.68 -1.09 7.83
CA HIS A 106 -13.03 -2.36 8.19
C HIS A 106 -11.52 -2.32 7.97
N ILE A 107 -11.05 -1.69 6.88
CA ILE A 107 -9.60 -1.52 6.62
C ILE A 107 -8.95 -0.67 7.71
N LEU A 108 -9.60 0.41 8.14
CA LEU A 108 -9.09 1.32 9.16
C LEU A 108 -9.03 0.68 10.56
N GLU A 109 -9.98 -0.21 10.87
CA GLU A 109 -10.04 -0.92 12.15
C GLU A 109 -9.04 -2.09 12.23
N LYS A 110 -8.64 -2.65 11.08
CA LYS A 110 -7.73 -3.80 11.01
C LYS A 110 -6.25 -3.37 11.12
N LEU A 111 -5.83 -3.06 12.35
CA LEU A 111 -4.45 -2.68 12.68
C LEU A 111 -3.52 -3.90 12.74
N GLU A 112 -3.14 -4.41 11.57
CA GLU A 112 -2.18 -5.51 11.46
C GLU A 112 -0.87 -5.05 10.80
N PHE A 113 0.22 -5.11 11.56
CA PHE A 113 1.59 -4.97 11.06
C PHE A 113 2.44 -6.13 11.59
N ASN A 114 3.23 -6.73 10.71
CA ASN A 114 4.04 -7.90 11.07
C ASN A 114 5.03 -7.52 12.19
N LYS A 115 5.06 -8.32 13.26
CA LYS A 115 6.12 -8.28 14.29
C LYS A 115 7.45 -8.75 13.72
#